data_AF-A0A2S8P206-F1
#
_entry.id   AF-A0A2S8P206-F1
#
_cell.length_a   1.000
_cell.length_b   1.000
_cell.length_c   1.000
_cell.angle_alpha   90.00
_cell.angle_beta   90.00
_cell.angle_gamma   90.00
#
_symmetry.space_group_name_H-M   'P 1'
#
loop_
_entity.id
_entity.type
_entity.pdbx_description
1 polymer ?
#
loop_
_entity_poly.entity_id
_entity_poly.type
_entity_poly.pdbx_seq_one_letter_code
_entity_poly.pdbx_strand_id
1 'polypeptide(L)' 'MANDIRVCEKCNHVRLKSIVPKLQKMAPDTEIKIGCKSYCGPCAKRAFVFINGRYISAPTEEEVLAKVAKFVK' A
#
# COMPACT_ATOMS: atom_id res chain seq x y z
N MET A 1 4.16 -17.95 -3.55
CA MET A 1 4.12 -17.41 -2.17
C MET A 1 3.20 -16.22 -2.22
N ALA A 2 2.03 -16.27 -1.59
CA ALA A 2 1.09 -15.15 -1.65
C ALA A 2 1.71 -13.97 -0.90
N ASN A 3 1.96 -12.85 -1.60
CA ASN A 3 2.27 -11.63 -0.88
C ASN A 3 0.99 -11.18 -0.15
N ASP A 4 1.13 -10.53 1.01
CA ASP A 4 0.00 -9.98 1.76
C ASP A 4 0.14 -8.45 1.71
N ILE A 5 -0.67 -7.80 0.87
CA ILE A 5 -0.66 -6.35 0.73
C ILE A 5 -1.85 -5.79 1.51
N ARG A 6 -1.61 -4.79 2.36
CA ARG A 6 -2.69 -4.09 3.06
C ARG A 6 -2.66 -2.60 2.84
N VAL A 7 -3.83 -2.05 2.56
CA VAL A 7 -4.06 -0.63 2.31
C VAL A 7 -5.24 -0.13 3.13
N CYS A 8 -5.20 1.13 3.55
CA CYS A 8 -6.28 1.74 4.30
C CYS A 8 -7.24 2.46 3.35
N GLU A 9 -8.53 2.16 3.45
CA GLU A 9 -9.56 2.83 2.64
C GLU A 9 -9.78 4.30 3.02
N LYS A 10 -9.56 4.64 4.30
CA LYS A 10 -9.77 5.99 4.84
C LYS A 10 -8.52 6.86 4.71
N CYS A 11 -7.53 6.46 3.92
CA CYS A 11 -6.31 7.23 3.74
C CYS A 11 -6.56 8.42 2.80
N ASN A 12 -6.30 9.65 3.24
CA ASN A 12 -6.41 10.84 2.38
C ASN A 12 -5.21 11.00 1.41
N HIS A 13 -4.05 10.41 1.72
CA HIS A 13 -2.84 10.54 0.91
C HIS A 13 -2.62 9.40 -0.09
N VAL A 14 -3.44 8.35 -0.03
CA VAL A 14 -3.39 7.23 -0.97
C VAL A 14 -4.76 7.05 -1.58
N ARG A 15 -4.86 7.09 -2.91
CA ARG A 15 -6.14 6.89 -3.58
C ARG A 15 -6.30 5.40 -3.89
N LEU A 16 -7.23 4.72 -3.22
CA LEU A 16 -7.54 3.31 -3.48
C LEU A 16 -7.73 3.02 -4.97
N LYS A 17 -8.51 3.85 -5.67
CA LYS A 17 -8.79 3.71 -7.11
C LYS A 17 -7.53 3.79 -7.98
N SER A 18 -6.45 4.40 -7.50
CA SER A 18 -5.19 4.56 -8.23
C SER A 18 -4.14 3.54 -7.79
N ILE A 19 -3.98 3.31 -6.48
CA ILE A 19 -2.98 2.39 -5.92
C ILE A 19 -3.35 0.93 -6.15
N VAL A 20 -4.62 0.54 -5.99
CA VAL A 20 -5.07 -0.86 -6.08
C VAL A 20 -4.75 -1.46 -7.46
N PRO A 21 -5.15 -0.84 -8.60
CA PRO A 21 -4.82 -1.40 -9.91
C PRO A 21 -3.31 -1.41 -10.18
N LYS A 22 -2.54 -0.46 -9.64
CA LYS A 22 -1.07 -0.47 -9.76
C LYS A 22 -0.46 -1.63 -8.98
N LEU A 23 -0.90 -1.85 -7.74
CA LEU A 23 -0.46 -2.97 -6.89
C LEU A 23 -0.86 -4.32 -7.50
N GLN A 24 -2.06 -4.46 -8.05
CA GLN A 24 -2.49 -5.67 -8.76
C GLN A 24 -1.66 -5.94 -10.02
N LYS A 25 -1.31 -4.90 -10.79
CA LYS A 25 -0.42 -5.07 -11.96
C LYS A 25 0.98 -5.54 -11.57
N MET A 26 1.49 -5.06 -10.43
CA MET A 26 2.81 -5.42 -9.93
C MET A 26 2.82 -6.79 -9.26
N ALA A 27 1.72 -7.17 -8.62
CA ALA A 27 1.56 -8.40 -7.88
C ALA A 27 0.17 -8.99 -8.15
N PRO A 28 -0.05 -9.62 -9.33
CA PRO A 28 -1.34 -10.20 -9.69
C PRO A 28 -1.72 -11.41 -8.81
N ASP A 29 -0.72 -12.11 -8.29
CA ASP A 29 -0.85 -13.26 -7.39
C ASP A 29 -1.09 -12.89 -5.90
N THR A 30 -1.45 -11.64 -5.62
CA THR A 30 -1.44 -11.08 -4.27
C THR A 30 -2.80 -10.59 -3.82
N GLU A 31 -3.17 -10.99 -2.60
CA GLU A 31 -4.41 -10.56 -1.97
C GLU A 31 -4.22 -9.16 -1.35
N ILE A 32 -4.94 -8.18 -1.90
CA ILE A 32 -4.95 -6.81 -1.37
C ILE A 32 -6.06 -6.70 -0.34
N LYS A 33 -5.68 -6.72 0.94
CA LYS A 33 -6.61 -6.52 2.05
C LYS A 33 -6.81 -5.04 2.31
N ILE A 34 -8.03 -4.57 2.08
CA ILE A 34 -8.43 -3.21 2.39
C ILE A 34 -8.92 -3.19 3.85
N GLY A 35 -8.29 -2.39 4.70
CA GLY A 35 -8.68 -2.28 6.10
C GLY A 35 -8.03 -1.10 6.81
N CYS A 36 -8.84 -0.34 7.55
CA CYS A 36 -8.34 0.75 8.37
C CYS A 36 -7.53 0.20 9.55
N LYS A 37 -6.25 0.56 9.65
CA LYS A 37 -5.39 0.25 10.80
C LYS A 37 -5.50 1.27 11.94
N SER A 38 -6.44 2.22 11.86
CA SER A 38 -6.53 3.39 12.75
C SER A 38 -5.23 4.21 12.84
N TYR A 39 -4.38 4.12 11.81
CA TYR A 39 -3.12 4.87 11.68
C TYR A 39 -3.34 6.31 11.15
N CYS A 40 -4.52 6.87 11.39
CA CYS A 40 -5.00 8.10 10.77
C CYS A 40 -4.07 9.31 11.01
N GLY A 41 -3.32 9.34 12.12
CA GLY A 41 -2.33 10.37 12.44
C GLY A 41 -1.22 10.50 11.37
N PRO A 42 -0.37 9.47 11.16
CA PRO A 42 0.65 9.48 10.09
C PRO A 42 0.08 9.37 8.67
N CYS A 43 -1.10 8.75 8.49
CA CYS A 43 -1.78 8.66 7.18
C CYS A 43 -2.17 10.02 6.58
N ALA A 44 -2.34 11.05 7.43
CA ALA A 44 -2.73 12.38 6.99
C ALA A 44 -1.55 13.20 6.44
N LYS A 45 -0.31 12.70 6.55
CA LYS A 45 0.89 13.41 6.10
C LYS A 45 1.67 12.69 4.99
N ARG A 46 1.49 11.37 4.83
CA ARG A 46 2.30 10.53 3.93
C ARG A 46 1.50 9.32 3.42
N ALA A 47 1.86 8.86 2.22
CA ALA A 47 1.35 7.61 1.66
C ALA A 47 2.00 6.40 2.36
N PHE A 48 1.25 5.31 2.52
CA PHE A 48 1.79 4.07 3.05
C PHE A 48 1.09 2.84 2.47
N VAL A 49 1.81 1.72 2.41
CA VAL A 49 1.34 0.40 2.02
C VAL A 49 2.00 -0.61 2.93
N PHE A 50 1.24 -1.59 3.41
CA PHE A 50 1.80 -2.76 4.06
C PHE A 50 2.05 -3.85 3.02
N ILE A 51 3.24 -4.46 3.02
CA ILE A 51 3.56 -5.62 2.19
C ILE A 51 4.30 -6.65 3.02
N ASN A 52 3.82 -7.90 3.05
CA ASN A 52 4.48 -9.01 3.74
C ASN A 52 4.78 -8.70 5.22
N GLY A 53 3.84 -8.03 5.91
CA GLY A 53 4.00 -7.60 7.30
C GLY A 53 4.91 -6.37 7.50
N ARG A 54 5.50 -5.82 6.44
CA ARG A 54 6.31 -4.60 6.50
C ARG A 54 5.48 -3.37 6.18
N TYR A 55 5.64 -2.34 7.00
CA TYR A 55 5.10 -1.01 6.75
C TYR A 55 6.05 -0.22 5.85
N ILE A 56 5.59 0.12 4.65
CA ILE A 56 6.33 0.96 3.70
C ILE A 56 5.61 2.29 3.58
N SER A 57 6.24 3.38 4.00
CA SER A 57 5.72 4.74 3.84
C SER A 57 6.64 5.63 3.03
N ALA A 58 6.07 6.55 2.27
CA ALA A 58 6.77 7.56 1.51
C ALA A 58 5.91 8.83 1.37
N PRO A 59 6.50 9.99 1.04
CA PRO A 59 5.74 11.22 0.89
C PRO A 59 4.73 11.14 -0.26
N THR A 60 5.06 10.43 -1.34
CA THR A 60 4.22 10.30 -2.53
C THR A 60 3.77 8.85 -2.79
N GLU A 61 2.66 8.69 -3.52
CA GLU A 61 2.14 7.38 -3.93
C GLU A 61 3.18 6.60 -4.78
N GLU A 62 3.87 7.29 -5.69
CA GLU A 62 4.84 6.71 -6.61
C GLU A 62 6.07 6.17 -5.88
N GLU A 63 6.60 6.91 -4.90
CA GLU A 63 7.71 6.42 -4.09
C GLU A 63 7.32 5.21 -3.23
N VAL A 64 6.11 5.19 -2.69
CA VAL A 64 5.61 4.01 -1.97
C VAL A 64 5.58 2.81 -2.91
N LEU A 65 5.03 2.97 -4.11
CA LEU A 65 4.98 1.90 -5.11
C LEU A 65 6.37 1.42 -5.51
N ALA A 66 7.30 2.33 -5.79
CA ALA A 66 8.67 1.98 -6.14
C ALA A 66 9.39 1.21 -5.03
N LYS A 67 9.11 1.53 -3.76
CA LYS A 67 9.62 0.76 -2.62
C LYS A 67 8.93 -0.60 -2.51
N VAL A 68 7.59 -0.63 -2.59
CA VAL A 68 6.80 -1.86 -2.53
C VAL A 68 7.22 -2.84 -3.62
N ALA A 69 7.51 -2.36 -4.84
CA ALA A 69 8.03 -3.16 -5.95
C ALA A 69 9.23 -4.04 -5.57
N LYS A 70 10.13 -3.51 -4.75
CA LYS A 70 11.35 -4.21 -4.31
C LYS A 70 11.08 -5.30 -3.27
N PHE A 71 9.88 -5.33 -2.70
CA PHE A 71 9.47 -6.29 -1.67
C PHE A 71 8.42 -7.29 -2.17
N VAL A 72 7.89 -7.10 -3.38
CA VAL A 72 7.09 -8.13 -4.06
C VAL A 72 8.01 -9.30 -4.37
N LYS A 73 7.65 -10.49 -3.86
CA LYS A 73 8.35 -11.76 -4.13
C LYS A 73 7.56 -12.60 -5.12
#